data_AF-A0A3M1CSV9-F1
#
_entry.id   AF-A0A3M1CSV9-F1
#
_cell.length_a   1.000
_cell.length_b   1.000
_cell.length_c   1.000
_cell.angle_alpha   90.00
_cell.angle_beta   90.00
_cell.angle_gamma   90.00
#
_symmetry.space_group_name_H-M   'P 1'
#
loop_
_entity.id
_entity.type
_entity.pdbx_description
1 polymer ?
#
loop_
_entity_poly.entity_id
_entity_poly.type
_entity_poly.pdbx_seq_one_letter_code
_entity_poly.pdbx_strand_id
1 'polypeptide(L)' 'MIDVTDFTTTDTPAWQAYVENHSEAAVTHDIRWREVIASTLGHLPVYLLARDGSAIVGVLPLFLTRTWWGKKYL' A
#
# COMPACT_ATOMS: atom_id res chain seq x y z
N MET A 1 -5.76 -15.04 13.42
CA MET A 1 -6.24 -13.73 13.90
C MET A 1 -5.64 -12.73 12.94
N ILE A 2 -6.45 -11.83 12.37
CA ILE A 2 -5.91 -10.92 11.35
C ILE A 2 -5.45 -9.63 12.00
N ASP A 3 -4.17 -9.33 11.84
CA ASP A 3 -3.55 -8.08 12.26
C ASP A 3 -3.28 -7.18 11.05
N VAL A 4 -3.51 -5.87 11.21
CA VAL A 4 -3.21 -4.87 10.19
C VAL A 4 -2.01 -4.05 10.62
N THR A 5 -1.02 -3.96 9.75
CA THR A 5 0.25 -3.29 10.03
C THR A 5 0.66 -2.40 8.86
N ASP A 6 1.40 -1.34 9.14
CA ASP A 6 2.00 -0.52 8.10
C ASP A 6 3.03 -1.32 7.29
N PHE A 7 3.07 -1.05 5.98
CA PHE A 7 4.13 -1.52 5.11
C PHE A 7 5.47 -0.85 5.45
N THR A 8 6.52 -1.65 5.48
CA THR A 8 7.91 -1.20 5.54
C THR A 8 8.68 -1.71 4.32
N THR A 9 9.81 -1.10 3.99
CA THR A 9 10.61 -1.53 2.82
C THR A 9 11.09 -2.98 2.91
N THR A 10 11.22 -3.54 4.12
CA THR A 10 11.54 -4.97 4.31
C THR A 10 10.43 -5.91 3.86
N ASP A 11 9.19 -5.43 3.76
CA ASP A 11 8.04 -6.21 3.30
C ASP A 11 7.93 -6.29 1.77
N THR A 12 8.77 -5.56 1.03
CA THR A 12 8.71 -5.46 -0.44
C THR A 12 8.63 -6.82 -1.14
N PRO A 13 9.49 -7.82 -0.83
CA PRO A 13 9.43 -9.10 -1.52
C PRO A 13 8.13 -9.86 -1.23
N ALA A 14 7.63 -9.80 0.02
CA ALA A 14 6.42 -10.49 0.43
C ALA A 14 5.16 -9.84 -0.17
N TRP A 15 5.15 -8.51 -0.26
CA TRP A 15 4.10 -7.76 -0.96
C TRP A 15 4.06 -8.13 -2.46
N GLN A 16 5.21 -8.11 -3.14
CA GLN A 16 5.31 -8.45 -4.56
C GLN A 16 4.81 -9.88 -4.81
N ALA A 17 5.27 -10.85 -4.01
CA ALA A 17 4.83 -12.22 -4.12
C ALA A 17 3.31 -12.38 -3.90
N TYR A 18 2.72 -11.65 -2.94
CA TYR A 18 1.27 -11.66 -2.75
C TYR A 18 0.54 -11.13 -4.00
N VAL A 19 0.93 -9.96 -4.50
CA VAL A 19 0.28 -9.29 -5.65
C VAL A 19 0.40 -10.12 -6.92
N GLU A 20 1.57 -10.70 -7.21
CA GLU A 20 1.81 -11.53 -8.39
C GLU A 20 0.94 -12.80 -8.43
N ASN A 21 0.57 -13.32 -7.27
CA ASN A 21 -0.24 -14.53 -7.14
C ASN A 21 -1.73 -14.25 -6.89
N HIS A 22 -2.15 -12.98 -6.84
CA HIS A 22 -3.54 -12.62 -6.54
C HIS A 22 -4.33 -12.32 -7.82
N SER A 23 -5.39 -13.07 -8.09
CA SER A 23 -6.20 -12.94 -9.31
C SER A 23 -6.88 -11.58 -9.49
N GLU A 24 -7.12 -10.87 -8.39
CA GLU A 24 -7.77 -9.55 -8.39
C GLU A 24 -6.75 -8.39 -8.31
N ALA A 25 -5.46 -8.69 -8.35
CA ALA A 25 -4.43 -7.66 -8.32
C ALA A 25 -4.48 -6.79 -9.59
N ALA A 26 -4.63 -5.48 -9.36
CA ALA A 26 -4.46 -4.45 -10.39
C ALA A 26 -3.10 -3.76 -10.26
N VAL A 27 -2.67 -3.04 -11.32
CA VAL A 27 -1.42 -2.24 -11.33
C VAL A 27 -1.28 -1.30 -10.13
N THR A 28 -2.40 -0.80 -9.59
CA THR A 28 -2.42 0.04 -8.39
C THR A 28 -1.90 -0.65 -7.12
N HIS A 29 -1.83 -1.99 -7.13
CA HIS A 29 -1.25 -2.80 -6.06
C HIS A 29 0.25 -3.02 -6.24
N ASP A 30 0.86 -2.68 -7.38
CA ASP A 30 2.31 -2.77 -7.56
C ASP A 30 3.02 -1.79 -6.61
N ILE A 31 4.03 -2.27 -5.89
CA ILE A 31 4.77 -1.44 -4.93
C ILE A 31 5.51 -0.28 -5.62
N ARG A 32 5.86 -0.40 -6.90
CA ARG A 32 6.46 0.68 -7.71
C ARG A 32 5.48 1.81 -7.96
N TRP A 33 4.17 1.52 -7.96
CA TRP A 33 3.12 2.54 -8.11
C TRP A 33 3.16 3.58 -6.99
N ARG A 34 3.62 3.17 -5.79
CA ARG A 34 3.85 4.04 -4.64
C ARG A 34 4.72 5.24 -4.99
N GLU A 35 5.85 4.98 -5.64
CA GLU A 35 6.84 6.01 -5.98
C GLU A 35 6.37 6.88 -7.13
N VAL A 36 5.71 6.29 -8.14
CA VAL A 36 5.13 7.03 -9.26
C VAL A 36 4.13 8.05 -8.75
N ILE A 37 3.17 7.64 -7.91
CA ILE A 37 2.13 8.56 -7.40
C ILE A 37 2.73 9.61 -6.46
N ALA A 38 3.66 9.23 -5.59
CA ALA A 38 4.32 10.17 -4.69
C ALA A 38 5.10 11.26 -5.44
N SER A 39 5.89 10.87 -6.45
CA SER A 39 6.73 11.79 -7.22
C SER A 39 5.97 12.63 -8.24
N THR A 40 4.90 12.11 -8.84
CA THR A 40 4.15 12.81 -9.89
C THR A 40 3.00 13.66 -9.37
N LEU A 41 2.26 13.18 -8.36
CA LEU A 41 1.07 13.85 -7.83
C LEU A 41 1.30 14.45 -6.44
N GLY A 42 2.45 14.20 -5.80
CA GLY A 42 2.75 14.68 -4.46
C GLY A 42 1.82 14.11 -3.38
N HIS A 43 1.13 13.00 -3.68
CA HIS A 43 0.26 12.32 -2.72
C HIS A 43 1.09 11.52 -1.74
N LEU A 44 0.68 11.48 -0.46
CA LEU A 44 1.40 10.73 0.56
C LEU A 44 0.92 9.27 0.56
N PRO A 45 1.77 8.30 0.19
CA PRO A 45 1.36 6.90 0.21
C PRO A 45 1.29 6.36 1.64
N VAL A 46 0.21 5.64 1.94
CA VAL A 46 0.02 4.86 3.17
C VAL A 46 -0.37 3.44 2.74
N TYR A 47 0.54 2.48 2.89
CA TYR A 47 0.33 1.12 2.40
C TYR A 47 0.18 0.20 3.60
N LEU A 48 -0.88 -0.60 3.62
CA LEU A 48 -1.22 -1.48 4.73
C LEU A 48 -1.15 -2.95 4.32
N LEU A 49 -0.81 -3.79 5.29
CA LEU A 49 -0.70 -5.23 5.17
C LEU A 49 -1.68 -5.88 6.15
N ALA A 50 -2.48 -6.83 5.68
CA ALA A 50 -3.24 -7.73 6.54
C ALA A 50 -2.45 -9.05 6.70
N ARG A 51 -2.23 -9.47 7.95
CA ARG A 51 -1.43 -10.64 8.30
C ARG A 51 -2.23 -11.65 9.11
N ASP A 52 -2.10 -12.93 8.76
CA ASP A 52 -2.46 -14.04 9.64
C ASP A 52 -1.17 -14.71 10.11
N GLY A 53 -0.69 -14.33 11.30
CA GLY A 53 0.65 -14.69 11.76
C GLY A 53 1.74 -14.07 10.86
N SER A 54 2.57 -14.91 10.24
CA SER A 54 3.63 -14.45 9.31
C SER A 54 3.17 -14.31 7.86
N ALA A 55 1.97 -14.77 7.52
CA ALA A 55 1.46 -14.78 6.15
C ALA A 55 0.75 -13.46 5.83
N ILE A 56 1.11 -12.84 4.70
CA ILE A 56 0.32 -11.73 4.13
C ILE A 56 -0.91 -12.34 3.47
N VAL A 57 -2.09 -11.93 3.91
CA VAL A 57 -3.38 -12.37 3.36
C VAL A 57 -4.14 -11.25 2.64
N GLY A 58 -3.66 -10.01 2.76
CA GLY A 58 -4.25 -8.84 2.15
C GLY A 58 -3.26 -7.68 2.06
N VAL A 59 -3.43 -6.84 1.06
CA VAL A 59 -2.69 -5.59 0.90
C VAL A 59 -3.66 -4.46 0.56
N LEU A 60 -3.40 -3.26 1.06
CA LEU A 60 -4.25 -2.10 0.79
C LEU A 60 -3.36 -0.87 0.49
N PRO A 61 -3.22 -0.49 -0.79
CA PRO A 61 -2.59 0.76 -1.19
C PRO A 61 -3.54 1.94 -0.92
N LEU A 62 -3.14 2.89 -0.07
CA LEU A 62 -3.85 4.15 0.15
C LEU A 62 -2.96 5.33 -0.20
N PHE A 63 -3.60 6.44 -0.57
CA PHE A 63 -2.94 7.71 -0.82
C PHE A 63 -3.69 8.83 -0.11
N LEU A 64 -3.00 9.52 0.79
CA LEU A 64 -3.50 10.74 1.40
C LEU A 64 -3.24 11.90 0.43
N THR A 65 -4.33 12.49 -0.07
CA THR A 65 -4.30 13.60 -1.02
C THR A 65 -4.59 14.92 -0.33
N ARG A 66 -4.06 16.02 -0.87
CA ARG A 66 -4.38 17.37 -0.41
C ARG A 66 -5.53 17.90 -1.26
N THR A 67 -6.61 18.33 -0.62
CA THR A 67 -7.67 19.07 -1.30
C THR A 67 -7.35 20.56 -1.32
N TRP A 68 -8.05 21.31 -2.18
CA TRP A 68 -7.75 22.71 -2.47
C TRP A 68 -7.75 23.64 -1.24
N TRP A 69 -8.37 23.24 -0.13
CA TRP A 69 -8.49 24.03 1.12
C TRP A 69 -7.84 23.34 2.32
N GLY A 70 -6.76 22.58 2.08
CA GLY A 70 -5.59 22.50 2.97
C GLY A 70 -5.74 21.99 4.41
N LYS A 71 -6.92 21.60 4.90
CA LYS A 71 -7.03 20.98 6.24
C LYS A 71 -6.70 19.50 6.13
N LYS A 72 -5.51 19.15 6.62
CA LYS A 72 -5.07 17.79 6.93
C LYS A 72 -6.19 17.05 7.68
N TYR A 73 -6.54 15.87 7.20
CA TYR A 73 -7.23 14.87 8.01
C TYR A 73 -6.18 13.84 8.42
N LEU A 74 -5.57 14.07 9.58
CA LEU A 74 -5.04 13.05 10.47
C LEU A 74 -5.82 13.20 11.78
#